data_AF-A0AA36GWE3-F1
#
_entry.id   AF-A0AA36GWE3-F1
#
_cell.length_a   1.000
_cell.length_b   1.000
_cell.length_c   1.000
_cell.angle_alpha   90.00
_cell.angle_beta   90.00
_cell.angle_gamma   90.00
#
_symmetry.space_group_name_H-M   'P 1'
#
loop_
_entity.id
_entity.type
_entity.pdbx_description
1 polymer ?
#
loop_
_entity_poly.entity_id
_entity_poly.type
_entity_poly.pdbx_seq_one_letter_code
_entity_poly.pdbx_strand_id
1 'polypeptide(L)'
;MKIARETYYREYLRYRTFIGVICLCITFAFLSGQMWNHIRRPPLNVFNQHTRETKYIHRSPRRQYLGESYVVFASYAAITIGFILINEFLPSNTVQRKAKKKISAPKWSFYVNKNTLLVYFGLVMSVAFFLLMSSMLCSKNRKYSYCVGSF
;
A
#
# COMPACT_ATOMS: atom_id res chain seq x y z
N MET A 1 4.58 -37.50 21.14
CA MET A 1 3.74 -37.18 19.96
C MET A 1 3.21 -35.73 19.89
N LYS A 2 2.75 -35.09 20.97
CA LYS A 2 2.22 -33.70 20.91
C LYS A 2 3.27 -32.65 20.47
N ILE A 3 4.51 -32.76 20.94
CA ILE A 3 5.59 -31.81 20.63
C ILE A 3 5.91 -31.80 19.12
N ALA A 4 5.98 -32.97 18.48
CA ALA A 4 6.22 -33.08 17.03
C ALA A 4 5.10 -32.49 16.16
N ARG A 5 3.85 -32.47 16.67
CA ARG A 5 2.72 -31.87 15.96
C ARG A 5 2.77 -30.34 16.01
N GLU A 6 3.11 -29.78 17.17
CA GLU A 6 3.24 -28.32 17.36
C GLU A 6 4.37 -27.73 16.51
N THR A 7 5.51 -28.41 16.41
CA THR A 7 6.63 -27.97 15.56
C THR A 7 6.24 -27.99 14.09
N TYR A 8 5.64 -29.09 13.62
CA TYR A 8 5.17 -29.22 12.24
C TYR A 8 4.12 -28.15 11.88
N TYR A 9 3.20 -27.86 12.80
CA TYR A 9 2.18 -26.83 12.57
C TYR A 9 2.77 -25.42 12.44
N ARG A 10 3.76 -25.08 13.27
CA ARG A 10 4.45 -23.77 13.19
C ARG A 10 5.22 -23.62 11.87
N GLU A 11 5.90 -24.67 11.43
CA GLU A 11 6.60 -24.69 10.15
C GLU A 11 5.63 -24.56 8.97
N TYR A 12 4.51 -25.26 9.03
CA TYR A 12 3.45 -25.16 8.03
C TYR A 12 2.88 -23.74 7.92
N LEU A 13 2.62 -23.08 9.05
CA LEU A 13 2.10 -21.72 9.07
C LEU A 13 3.13 -20.71 8.51
N ARG A 14 4.42 -20.90 8.83
CA ARG A 14 5.52 -20.09 8.28
C ARG A 14 5.67 -20.27 6.76
N TYR A 15 5.53 -21.50 6.27
CA TYR A 15 5.57 -21.77 4.83
C TYR A 15 4.41 -21.08 4.10
N ARG A 16 3.18 -21.18 4.62
CA ARG A 16 2.01 -20.51 4.03
C ARG A 16 2.16 -18.99 3.98
N THR A 17 2.64 -18.38 5.06
CA THR A 17 2.87 -16.93 5.11
C THR A 17 3.97 -16.52 4.13
N PHE A 18 5.04 -17.30 4.00
CA PHE A 18 6.09 -17.08 3.00
C PHE A 18 5.56 -17.12 1.56
N ILE A 19 4.75 -18.13 1.22
CA ILE A 19 4.09 -18.19 -0.11
C ILE A 19 3.17 -16.98 -0.32
N GLY A 20 2.43 -16.55 0.72
CA GLY A 20 1.61 -15.33 0.67
C GLY A 20 2.42 -14.07 0.36
N VAL A 21 3.60 -13.91 0.97
CA VAL A 21 4.51 -12.79 0.70
C VAL A 21 5.03 -12.83 -0.73
N ILE A 22 5.42 -14.02 -1.24
CA ILE A 22 5.85 -14.18 -2.63
C ILE A 22 4.73 -13.77 -3.60
N CYS A 23 3.51 -14.25 -3.37
CA CYS A 23 2.36 -13.88 -4.19
C CYS A 23 2.15 -12.37 -4.21
N LEU A 24 2.22 -11.70 -3.06
CA LEU A 24 2.10 -10.23 -2.99
C LEU A 24 3.21 -9.51 -3.78
N CYS A 25 4.47 -9.94 -3.64
CA CYS A 25 5.59 -9.36 -4.38
C CYS A 25 5.39 -9.47 -5.90
N ILE A 26 4.94 -10.63 -6.37
CA ILE A 26 4.64 -10.87 -7.79
C ILE A 26 3.50 -9.97 -8.26
N THR A 27 2.41 -9.89 -7.49
CA THR A 27 1.27 -9.01 -7.78
C THR A 27 1.73 -7.55 -7.93
N PHE A 28 2.53 -7.02 -7.01
CA PHE A 28 3.03 -5.64 -7.11
C PHE A 28 3.95 -5.42 -8.32
N ALA A 29 4.79 -6.40 -8.68
CA ALA A 29 5.64 -6.32 -9.86
C ALA A 29 4.80 -6.20 -11.15
N PHE A 30 3.70 -6.95 -11.25
CA PHE A 30 2.79 -6.87 -12.40
C PHE A 30 1.96 -5.59 -12.41
N LEU A 31 1.42 -5.15 -11.27
CA LEU A 31 0.61 -3.92 -11.18
C LEU A 31 1.41 -2.63 -11.44
N SER A 32 2.68 -2.60 -11.06
CA SER A 32 3.54 -1.42 -11.23
C SER A 32 4.04 -1.19 -12.66
N GLY A 33 3.80 -2.14 -13.57
CA GLY A 33 4.20 -2.03 -14.99
C GLY A 33 5.62 -2.49 -15.29
N GLN A 34 6.22 -3.39 -14.49
CA GLN A 34 7.58 -3.91 -14.76
C GLN A 34 7.70 -4.59 -16.14
N MET A 35 6.63 -5.22 -16.64
CA MET A 35 6.60 -5.77 -18.00
C MET A 35 6.75 -4.67 -19.06
N TRP A 36 6.13 -3.50 -18.86
CA TRP A 36 6.24 -2.37 -19.78
C TRP A 36 7.69 -1.85 -19.81
N ASN A 37 8.33 -1.78 -18.65
CA ASN A 37 9.72 -1.38 -18.51
C ASN A 37 10.67 -2.36 -19.21
N HIS A 38 10.41 -3.67 -19.09
CA HIS A 38 11.21 -4.71 -19.73
C HIS A 38 11.17 -4.62 -21.27
N ILE A 39 10.00 -4.35 -21.85
CA ILE A 39 9.82 -4.29 -23.31
C ILE A 39 10.33 -2.97 -23.89
N ARG A 40 10.00 -1.82 -23.28
CA ARG A 40 10.30 -0.51 -23.88
C ARG A 40 11.59 0.15 -23.38
N ARG A 41 12.15 -0.33 -22.26
CA ARG A 41 13.38 0.18 -21.63
C ARG A 41 13.43 1.72 -21.58
N PRO A 42 12.43 2.39 -20.95
CA PRO A 42 12.43 3.84 -20.83
C PRO A 42 13.63 4.34 -20.01
N PRO A 43 14.11 5.57 -20.24
CA PRO A 43 15.17 6.15 -19.43
C PRO A 43 14.74 6.32 -17.96
N LEU A 44 15.69 6.20 -17.03
CA LEU A 44 15.47 6.39 -15.59
C LEU A 44 14.98 7.80 -15.25
N ASN A 45 15.60 8.79 -15.89
CA ASN A 45 15.37 10.22 -15.74
C ASN A 45 15.73 10.90 -17.06
N VAL A 46 15.07 12.01 -17.38
CA VAL A 46 15.44 12.84 -18.54
C VAL A 46 15.98 14.16 -18.02
N PHE A 47 17.26 14.40 -18.31
CA PHE A 47 17.90 15.69 -18.07
C PHE A 47 17.61 16.61 -19.26
N ASN A 48 17.00 17.76 -18.99
CA ASN A 48 16.78 18.75 -20.04
C ASN A 48 17.99 19.69 -20.12
N GLN A 49 18.80 19.56 -21.18
CA GLN A 49 20.01 20.35 -21.37
C GLN A 49 19.76 21.87 -21.45
N HIS A 50 18.58 22.29 -21.91
CA HIS A 50 18.26 23.72 -22.06
C HIS A 50 17.76 24.41 -20.78
N THR A 51 17.19 23.66 -19.84
CA THR A 51 16.65 24.21 -18.59
C THR A 51 17.43 23.74 -17.36
N ARG A 52 18.38 22.81 -17.54
CA ARG A 52 19.13 22.11 -16.48
C ARG A 52 18.25 21.42 -15.43
N GLU A 53 16.96 21.23 -15.72
CA GLU A 53 16.03 20.54 -14.84
C GLU A 53 16.02 19.02 -15.09
N THR A 54 16.11 18.24 -14.02
CA THR A 54 15.89 16.79 -14.03
C THR A 54 14.39 16.50 -13.87
N LYS A 55 13.76 15.90 -14.88
CA LYS A 55 12.34 15.52 -14.81
C LYS A 55 12.21 14.06 -14.41
N TYR A 56 11.62 13.84 -13.24
CA TYR A 56 11.35 12.50 -12.68
C TYR A 56 9.96 11.95 -13.03
N ILE A 57 9.02 12.83 -13.43
CA ILE A 57 7.63 12.47 -13.78
C ILE A 57 7.35 12.87 -15.22
N HIS A 58 6.87 11.93 -16.03
CA HIS A 58 6.49 12.12 -17.41
C HIS A 58 5.02 12.55 -17.52
N ARG A 59 4.78 13.73 -18.10
CA ARG A 59 3.44 14.33 -18.19
C ARG A 59 2.47 13.61 -19.14
N SER A 60 2.94 12.72 -20.00
CA SER A 60 2.09 11.99 -20.95
C SER A 60 1.64 10.63 -20.37
N PRO A 61 0.33 10.28 -20.44
CA PRO A 61 -0.17 9.00 -19.93
C PRO A 61 0.36 7.77 -20.66
N ARG A 62 0.84 7.93 -21.90
CA ARG A 62 1.35 6.83 -22.74
C ARG A 62 2.80 6.44 -22.45
N ARG A 63 3.53 7.24 -21.68
CA ARG A 63 4.95 7.01 -21.38
C ARG A 63 5.16 7.05 -19.87
N GLN A 64 6.10 6.25 -19.40
CA GLN A 64 6.39 6.09 -17.98
C GLN A 64 7.91 6.07 -17.81
N TYR A 65 8.41 6.76 -16.80
CA TYR A 65 9.82 6.63 -16.40
C TYR A 65 9.99 5.44 -15.47
N LEU A 66 11.18 4.85 -15.48
CA LEU A 66 11.48 3.73 -14.61
C LEU A 66 11.40 4.12 -13.12
N GLY A 67 11.74 5.37 -12.78
CA GLY A 67 11.51 5.94 -11.44
C GLY A 67 10.03 5.98 -11.02
N GLU A 68 9.11 6.27 -11.94
CA GLU A 68 7.67 6.31 -11.65
C GLU A 68 7.13 4.94 -11.26
N SER A 69 7.54 3.88 -11.97
CA SER A 69 7.12 2.51 -11.63
C SER A 69 7.59 2.07 -10.24
N TYR A 70 8.77 2.49 -9.79
CA TYR A 70 9.24 2.15 -8.43
C TYR A 70 8.43 2.87 -7.35
N VAL A 71 8.05 4.13 -7.57
CA VAL A 71 7.18 4.88 -6.64
C VAL A 71 5.78 4.25 -6.58
N VAL A 72 5.23 3.84 -7.72
CA VAL A 72 3.94 3.12 -7.80
C VAL A 72 4.02 1.78 -7.05
N PHE A 73 5.08 1.00 -7.29
CA PHE A 73 5.33 -0.25 -6.58
C PHE A 73 5.39 -0.06 -5.06
N ALA A 74 6.18 0.92 -4.59
CA ALA A 74 6.32 1.21 -3.17
C ALA A 74 4.99 1.67 -2.54
N SER A 75 4.18 2.43 -3.27
CA SER A 75 2.88 2.91 -2.79
C SER A 75 1.87 1.76 -2.64
N TYR A 76 1.82 0.81 -3.58
CA TYR A 76 0.98 -0.38 -3.43
C TYR A 76 1.41 -1.22 -2.22
N ALA A 77 2.71 -1.47 -2.06
CA ALA A 77 3.24 -2.19 -0.92
C ALA A 77 2.88 -1.49 0.41
N ALA A 78 3.10 -0.18 0.49
CA ALA A 78 2.78 0.61 1.68
C ALA A 78 1.29 0.57 2.06
N ILE A 79 0.39 0.68 1.09
CA ILE A 79 -1.06 0.58 1.31
C ILE A 79 -1.44 -0.80 1.86
N THR A 80 -0.93 -1.87 1.25
CA THR A 80 -1.21 -3.25 1.71
C THR A 80 -0.66 -3.54 3.10
N ILE A 81 0.55 -3.07 3.41
CA ILE A 81 1.14 -3.19 4.76
C ILE A 81 0.27 -2.43 5.77
N GLY A 82 -0.21 -1.23 5.43
CA GLY A 82 -1.15 -0.48 6.27
C GLY A 82 -2.41 -1.28 6.59
N PHE A 83 -3.00 -1.96 5.60
CA PHE A 83 -4.17 -2.82 5.82
C PHE A 83 -3.87 -4.08 6.63
N ILE A 84 -2.71 -4.72 6.43
CA ILE A 84 -2.28 -5.88 7.22
C ILE A 84 -2.11 -5.48 8.70
N LEU A 85 -1.43 -4.36 8.97
CA LEU A 85 -1.27 -3.81 10.31
C LEU A 85 -2.62 -3.53 10.98
N ILE A 86 -3.55 -2.90 10.26
CA ILE A 86 -4.89 -2.66 10.81
C ILE A 86 -5.56 -3.99 11.19
N ASN A 87 -5.53 -5.00 10.33
CA ASN A 87 -6.19 -6.28 10.60
C ASN A 87 -5.53 -7.08 11.74
N GLU A 88 -4.21 -7.01 11.89
CA GLU A 88 -3.48 -7.73 12.93
C GLU A 88 -3.68 -7.10 14.32
N PHE A 89 -3.68 -5.77 14.39
CA PHE A 89 -3.79 -5.03 15.66
C PHE A 89 -5.22 -4.65 16.04
N LEU A 90 -6.20 -4.84 15.15
CA LEU A 90 -7.60 -4.65 15.49
C LEU A 90 -8.00 -5.74 16.52
N PRO A 91 -8.51 -5.37 17.71
CA PRO A 91 -8.88 -6.35 18.72
C PRO A 91 -10.06 -7.21 18.24
N SER A 92 -9.77 -8.40 17.72
CA SER A 92 -10.75 -9.38 17.24
C SER A 92 -11.70 -9.88 18.36
N ASN A 93 -11.28 -9.76 19.63
CA ASN A 93 -12.10 -10.01 20.81
C ASN A 93 -13.32 -9.06 20.92
N THR A 94 -13.32 -7.97 20.16
CA THR A 94 -14.47 -7.08 20.08
C THR A 94 -15.50 -7.55 19.05
N VAL A 95 -15.12 -8.32 18.03
CA VAL A 95 -16.06 -8.82 17.01
C VAL A 95 -16.99 -9.89 17.60
N GLN A 96 -16.47 -10.80 18.43
CA GLN A 96 -17.30 -11.81 19.11
C GLN A 96 -18.21 -11.21 20.19
N ARG A 97 -17.85 -10.08 20.81
CA ARG A 97 -18.71 -9.36 21.78
C ARG A 97 -19.65 -8.33 21.16
N LYS A 98 -19.33 -7.75 20.00
CA LYS A 98 -20.11 -6.65 19.36
C LYS A 98 -21.24 -7.11 18.45
N ALA A 99 -21.24 -8.35 17.94
CA ALA A 99 -22.43 -8.89 17.26
C ALA A 99 -23.68 -8.91 18.17
N LYS A 100 -23.50 -8.81 19.51
CA LYS A 100 -24.58 -8.70 20.50
C LYS A 100 -24.82 -7.31 21.10
N LYS A 101 -24.00 -6.28 20.82
CA LYS A 101 -24.21 -4.94 21.41
C LYS A 101 -24.33 -3.88 20.32
N LYS A 102 -25.60 -3.66 19.96
CA LYS A 102 -26.26 -2.45 19.46
C LYS A 102 -25.34 -1.25 19.22
N ILE A 103 -25.48 -0.68 18.02
CA ILE A 103 -25.44 0.76 17.70
C ILE A 103 -25.39 1.59 18.99
N SER A 104 -24.19 1.96 19.41
CA SER A 104 -23.94 2.81 20.56
C SER A 104 -22.81 3.75 20.14
N ALA A 105 -23.15 5.03 20.11
CA ALA A 105 -22.41 6.22 19.66
C ALA A 105 -20.86 6.12 19.62
N PRO A 106 -20.21 6.85 18.69
CA PRO A 106 -18.76 6.97 18.65
C PRO A 106 -18.28 7.73 19.90
N LYS A 107 -17.94 6.98 20.94
CA LYS A 107 -17.28 7.54 22.13
C LYS A 107 -15.83 7.78 21.74
N TRP A 108 -15.48 9.06 21.47
CA TRP A 108 -14.11 9.53 21.28
C TRP A 108 -13.32 9.37 22.59
N SER A 109 -13.05 8.13 22.98
CA SER A 109 -12.16 7.81 24.08
C SER A 109 -10.76 7.65 23.49
N PHE A 110 -9.94 8.69 23.60
CA PHE A 110 -8.52 8.69 23.25
C PHE A 110 -7.72 7.86 24.29
N TYR A 111 -8.13 6.61 24.50
CA TYR A 111 -7.35 5.65 25.27
C TYR A 111 -6.23 5.14 24.37
N VAL A 112 -5.05 5.75 24.49
CA VAL A 112 -3.86 5.41 23.70
C VAL A 112 -3.18 4.16 24.26
N ASN A 113 -3.71 3.00 23.89
CA ASN A 113 -2.99 1.73 23.99
C ASN A 113 -2.01 1.60 22.82
N LYS A 114 -0.87 0.91 23.01
CA LYS A 114 0.13 0.67 21.95
C LYS A 114 -0.49 0.07 20.68
N ASN A 115 -1.42 -0.87 20.83
CA ASN A 115 -2.11 -1.52 19.69
C ASN A 115 -3.04 -0.53 18.96
N THR A 116 -3.72 0.35 19.70
CA THR A 116 -4.58 1.39 19.13
C THR A 116 -3.76 2.42 18.35
N LEU A 117 -2.57 2.78 18.83
CA LEU A 117 -1.62 3.63 18.10
C LEU A 117 -1.15 2.98 16.78
N LEU A 118 -0.85 1.68 16.80
CA LEU A 118 -0.47 0.91 15.59
C LEU A 118 -1.59 0.88 14.53
N VAL A 119 -2.85 0.76 14.96
CA VAL A 119 -4.00 0.81 14.05
C VAL A 119 -4.15 2.21 13.43
N TYR A 120 -4.06 3.27 14.23
CA TYR A 120 -4.09 4.65 13.72
C TYR A 120 -2.92 4.93 12.77
N PHE A 121 -1.72 4.44 13.10
CA PHE A 121 -0.55 4.55 12.24
C PHE A 121 -0.77 3.85 10.89
N GLY A 122 -1.29 2.62 10.89
CA GLY A 122 -1.63 1.88 9.67
C GLY A 122 -2.69 2.59 8.81
N LEU A 123 -3.68 3.23 9.44
CA LEU A 123 -4.72 4.01 8.75
C LEU A 123 -4.15 5.29 8.13
N VAL A 124 -3.37 6.06 8.90
CA VAL A 124 -2.73 7.29 8.39
C VAL A 124 -1.80 6.96 7.23
N MET A 125 -1.00 5.89 7.36
CA MET A 125 -0.10 5.42 6.31
C MET A 125 -0.87 5.04 5.04
N SER A 126 -1.93 4.21 5.15
CA SER A 126 -2.67 3.76 3.97
C SER A 126 -3.36 4.92 3.24
N VAL A 127 -3.95 5.86 3.98
CA VAL A 127 -4.58 7.06 3.40
C VAL A 127 -3.54 7.95 2.74
N ALA A 128 -2.40 8.22 3.38
CA ALA A 128 -1.35 9.08 2.82
C ALA A 128 -0.82 8.56 1.47
N PHE A 129 -0.52 7.26 1.36
CA PHE A 129 -0.05 6.66 0.12
C PHE A 129 -1.14 6.56 -0.95
N PHE A 130 -2.41 6.39 -0.55
CA PHE A 130 -3.53 6.42 -1.48
C PHE A 130 -3.70 7.82 -2.11
N LEU A 131 -3.62 8.87 -1.30
CA LEU A 131 -3.66 10.25 -1.77
C LEU A 131 -2.48 10.58 -2.70
N LEU A 132 -1.28 10.07 -2.39
CA LEU A 132 -0.11 10.19 -3.26
C LEU A 132 -0.36 9.54 -4.63
N MET A 133 -0.94 8.34 -4.66
CA MET A 133 -1.30 7.65 -5.90
C MET A 133 -2.35 8.42 -6.71
N SER A 134 -3.42 8.90 -6.07
CA SER A 134 -4.43 9.73 -6.74
C SER A 134 -3.83 11.02 -7.29
N SER A 135 -2.92 11.66 -6.55
CA SER A 135 -2.21 12.86 -7.00
C SER A 135 -1.33 12.60 -8.24
N MET A 136 -0.60 11.49 -8.26
CA MET A 136 0.22 11.09 -9.43
C MET A 136 -0.65 10.85 -10.68
N LEU A 137 -1.80 10.19 -10.52
CA LEU A 137 -2.75 9.96 -11.62
C LEU A 137 -3.32 11.27 -12.16
N CYS A 138 -3.71 12.18 -11.26
CA CYS A 138 -4.17 13.53 -11.60
C CYS A 138 -3.12 14.37 -12.34
N SER A 139 -1.87 14.31 -11.89
CA SER A 139 -0.75 15.01 -12.52
C SER A 139 -0.55 14.58 -13.98
N LYS A 140 -0.72 13.28 -14.26
CA LYS A 140 -0.57 12.70 -15.60
C LYS A 140 -1.79 12.96 -16.50
N ASN A 141 -2.99 13.00 -15.92
CA ASN A 141 -4.25 13.21 -16.61
C ASN A 141 -5.06 14.33 -15.94
N ARG A 142 -4.85 15.58 -16.37
CA ARG A 142 -5.55 16.76 -15.83
C ARG A 142 -7.09 16.74 -15.93
N LYS A 143 -7.67 15.77 -16.64
CA LYS A 143 -9.13 15.66 -16.84
C LYS A 143 -9.86 14.93 -15.70
N TYR A 144 -9.15 14.41 -14.70
CA TYR A 144 -9.80 13.77 -13.56
C TYR A 144 -10.39 14.83 -12.62
N SER A 145 -11.71 14.76 -12.37
CA SER A 145 -12.41 15.71 -11.49
C SER A 145 -12.17 15.47 -10.00
N TYR A 146 -11.59 14.33 -9.61
CA TYR A 146 -11.42 13.89 -8.22
C TYR A 146 -10.00 14.14 -7.68
N CYS A 147 -9.33 15.19 -8.15
CA CYS A 147 -8.02 15.56 -7.64
C CYS A 147 -8.15 16.27 -6.29
N VAL A 148 -7.31 15.89 -5.32
CA VAL A 148 -7.32 16.36 -3.91
C VAL A 148 -6.95 17.87 -3.77
N GLY A 149 -6.92 18.64 -4.85
CA GLY A 149 -6.67 20.08 -4.88
C GLY A 149 -7.53 20.84 -5.89
N SER A 150 -8.69 20.29 -6.30
CA SER A 150 -9.65 20.95 -7.20
C SER A 150 -10.90 21.49 -6.48
N PHE A 151 -10.75 21.93 -5.22
CA PHE A 151 -11.73 22.73 -4.49
C PHE A 151 -11.08 24.04 -4.02
#